data_AF-A0A1H0PPW2-F1
#
_entry.id   AF-A0A1H0PPW2-F1
#
_cell.length_a   1.000
_cell.length_b   1.000
_cell.length_c   1.000
_cell.angle_alpha   90.00
_cell.angle_beta   90.00
_cell.angle_gamma   90.00
#
_symmetry.space_group_name_H-M   'P 1'
#
loop_
_entity.id
_entity.type
_entity.pdbx_description
1 polymer ?
#
loop_
_entity_poly.entity_id
_entity_poly.type
_entity_poly.pdbx_seq_one_letter_code
_entity_poly.pdbx_strand_id
1 'polypeptide(L)'
;MANAKWYTTETDAERTRLRAAWGDAPIENLDVLEQLLDTAKEQVIAYAPTALLDPETGQPVYPARYALAQLMQATNLWNAGRVTSAGDIGDGSYVFTPRPMDKTIRGIIRPEDGKPDIG
;
A
#
# COMPACT_ATOMS: atom_id res chain seq x y z
N MET A 1 -16.89 -11.79 2.40
CA MET A 1 -16.23 -10.61 1.78
C MET A 1 -15.10 -11.10 0.87
N ALA A 2 -14.85 -10.46 -0.28
CA ALA A 2 -13.72 -10.83 -1.14
C ALA A 2 -12.39 -10.37 -0.52
N ASN A 3 -11.38 -11.25 -0.53
CA ASN A 3 -10.05 -10.93 -0.01
C ASN A 3 -9.38 -9.83 -0.87
N ALA A 4 -8.56 -9.00 -0.24
CA ALA A 4 -7.86 -7.91 -0.89
C ALA A 4 -6.93 -8.47 -1.96
N LYS A 5 -7.15 -8.06 -3.21
CA LYS A 5 -6.25 -8.39 -4.32
C LYS A 5 -5.08 -7.40 -4.31
N TRP A 6 -4.10 -7.65 -3.46
CA TRP A 6 -2.89 -6.85 -3.29
C TRP A 6 -2.19 -6.59 -4.63
N TYR A 7 -1.47 -5.47 -4.69
CA TYR A 7 -0.59 -5.17 -5.81
C TYR A 7 0.80 -5.73 -5.51
N THR A 8 1.36 -6.41 -6.51
CA THR A 8 2.67 -7.07 -6.51
C THR A 8 3.35 -6.83 -7.85
N THR A 9 4.62 -7.22 -7.97
CA THR A 9 5.45 -7.08 -9.18
C THR A 9 5.85 -8.43 -9.78
N GLU A 10 5.35 -9.55 -9.26
CA GLU A 10 5.82 -10.91 -9.58
C GLU A 10 5.60 -11.25 -11.07
N THR A 11 4.41 -10.97 -11.60
CA THR A 11 4.04 -11.32 -12.98
C THR A 11 3.82 -10.11 -13.89
N ASP A 12 3.91 -10.29 -15.21
CA ASP A 12 3.63 -9.23 -16.20
C ASP A 12 2.20 -8.70 -16.12
N ALA A 13 1.23 -9.58 -15.83
CA ALA A 13 -0.16 -9.19 -15.67
C ALA A 13 -0.35 -8.28 -14.44
N GLU A 14 0.37 -8.56 -13.35
CA GLU A 14 0.34 -7.73 -12.14
C GLU A 14 1.05 -6.40 -12.37
N ARG A 15 2.21 -6.40 -13.03
CA ARG A 15 2.90 -5.17 -13.45
C ARG A 15 2.02 -4.30 -14.33
N THR A 16 1.30 -4.89 -15.28
CA THR A 16 0.35 -4.17 -16.16
C THR A 16 -0.80 -3.57 -15.35
N ARG A 17 -1.40 -4.36 -14.45
CA ARG A 17 -2.47 -3.89 -13.56
C ARG A 17 -2.00 -2.75 -12.65
N LEU A 18 -0.80 -2.90 -12.09
CA LEU A 18 -0.17 -1.89 -11.24
C LEU A 18 0.07 -0.60 -12.01
N ARG A 19 0.63 -0.68 -13.23
CA ARG A 19 0.86 0.48 -14.09
C ARG A 19 -0.44 1.18 -14.49
N ALA A 20 -1.50 0.42 -14.73
CA ALA A 20 -2.83 0.97 -15.01
C ALA A 20 -3.43 1.70 -13.79
N ALA A 21 -3.16 1.22 -12.57
CA ALA A 21 -3.66 1.81 -11.33
C ALA A 21 -2.76 2.96 -10.81
N TRP A 22 -1.46 2.92 -11.09
CA TRP A 22 -0.45 3.89 -10.67
C TRP A 22 0.49 4.20 -11.84
N GLY A 23 0.14 5.24 -12.59
CA GLY A 23 0.84 5.64 -13.82
C GLY A 23 2.28 6.13 -13.61
N ASP A 24 2.65 6.55 -12.41
CA ASP A 24 4.00 7.04 -12.06
C ASP A 24 4.81 6.03 -11.24
N ALA A 25 4.34 4.78 -11.14
CA ALA A 25 5.06 3.73 -10.45
C ALA A 25 6.48 3.55 -11.04
N PRO A 26 7.53 3.39 -10.21
CA PRO A 26 8.91 3.14 -10.64
C PRO A 26 9.10 1.73 -11.24
N ILE A 27 8.39 1.42 -12.32
CA ILE A 27 8.41 0.09 -12.99
C ILE A 27 9.78 -0.27 -13.57
N GLU A 28 10.66 0.72 -13.74
CA GLU A 28 12.04 0.53 -14.21
C GLU A 28 12.96 0.00 -13.09
N ASN A 29 12.56 0.15 -11.83
CA ASN A 29 13.27 -0.36 -10.65
C ASN A 29 12.32 -1.22 -9.81
N LEU A 30 12.23 -2.50 -10.19
CA LEU A 30 11.31 -3.45 -9.58
C LEU A 30 11.62 -3.71 -8.10
N ASP A 31 12.89 -3.71 -7.70
CA ASP A 31 13.29 -3.93 -6.30
C ASP A 31 12.75 -2.82 -5.40
N VAL A 32 12.90 -1.55 -5.81
CA VAL A 32 12.36 -0.41 -5.07
C VAL A 32 10.83 -0.45 -5.07
N LEU A 33 10.22 -0.81 -6.20
CA LEU A 33 8.76 -0.89 -6.31
C LEU A 33 8.17 -1.97 -5.39
N GLU A 34 8.79 -3.15 -5.34
CA GLU A 34 8.42 -4.25 -4.45
C GLU A 34 8.54 -3.83 -2.99
N GLN A 35 9.68 -3.22 -2.61
CA GLN A 35 9.90 -2.73 -1.26
C GLN A 35 8.86 -1.67 -0.83
N LEU A 36 8.46 -0.77 -1.74
CA LEU A 36 7.41 0.22 -1.48
C LEU A 36 6.04 -0.44 -1.26
N LEU A 37 5.70 -1.43 -2.08
CA LEU A 37 4.42 -2.14 -2.00
C LEU A 37 4.31 -2.98 -0.72
N ASP A 38 5.38 -3.65 -0.33
CA ASP A 38 5.44 -4.44 0.91
C ASP A 38 5.39 -3.55 2.14
N THR A 39 6.23 -2.52 2.20
CA THR A 39 6.22 -1.54 3.29
C THR A 39 4.84 -0.91 3.45
N ALA A 40 4.19 -0.54 2.33
CA ALA A 40 2.85 0.03 2.34
C ALA A 40 1.81 -0.95 2.89
N LYS A 41 1.87 -2.23 2.48
CA LYS A 41 0.98 -3.29 2.95
C LYS A 41 1.13 -3.50 4.45
N GLU A 42 2.36 -3.62 4.95
CA GLU A 42 2.64 -3.78 6.38
C GLU A 42 2.09 -2.61 7.20
N GLN A 43 2.32 -1.37 6.76
CA GLN A 43 1.82 -0.18 7.45
C GLN A 43 0.29 -0.16 7.50
N VAL A 44 -0.38 -0.49 6.40
CA VAL A 44 -1.86 -0.56 6.33
C VAL A 44 -2.39 -1.60 7.30
N ILE A 45 -1.80 -2.80 7.32
CA ILE A 45 -2.20 -3.89 8.23
C ILE A 45 -1.93 -3.51 9.69
N ALA A 46 -0.78 -2.91 9.99
CA ALA A 46 -0.42 -2.49 11.34
C ALA A 46 -1.36 -1.41 11.89
N TYR A 47 -1.82 -0.48 11.03
CA TYR A 47 -2.75 0.56 11.43
C TYR A 47 -4.18 0.03 11.64
N ALA A 48 -4.64 -0.87 10.78
CA ALA A 48 -5.95 -1.49 10.88
C ALA A 48 -5.79 -3.01 10.85
N PRO A 49 -5.49 -3.65 12.00
CA PRO A 49 -5.32 -5.10 12.07
C PRO A 49 -6.65 -5.86 11.96
N THR A 50 -7.75 -5.18 11.63
CA THR A 50 -9.12 -5.71 11.52
C THR A 50 -9.28 -6.58 10.27
N ALA A 51 -8.51 -7.66 10.20
CA ALA A 51 -8.79 -8.76 9.30
C ALA A 51 -9.94 -9.60 9.88
N LEU A 52 -10.85 -10.06 9.02
CA LEU A 52 -11.68 -11.20 9.37
C LEU A 52 -10.82 -12.45 9.25
N LEU A 53 -11.11 -13.51 9.99
CA LEU A 53 -10.49 -14.81 9.73
C LEU A 53 -11.35 -15.57 8.73
N ASP A 54 -10.71 -16.14 7.71
CA ASP A 54 -11.33 -17.11 6.84
C ASP A 54 -11.70 -18.35 7.66
N PRO A 55 -12.98 -18.78 7.67
CA PRO A 55 -13.41 -19.89 8.52
C PRO A 55 -12.88 -21.25 8.06
N GLU A 56 -12.44 -21.40 6.81
CA GLU A 56 -11.93 -22.66 6.26
C GLU A 56 -10.42 -22.80 6.43
N THR A 57 -9.68 -21.69 6.27
CA THR A 57 -8.21 -21.69 6.27
C THR A 57 -7.59 -21.08 7.52
N GLY A 58 -8.39 -20.36 8.33
CA GLY A 58 -7.90 -19.59 9.49
C GLY A 58 -7.03 -18.40 9.11
N GLN A 59 -6.93 -18.05 7.83
CA GLN A 59 -6.07 -16.98 7.33
C GLN A 59 -6.75 -15.61 7.43
N PRO A 60 -5.99 -14.52 7.60
CA PRO A 60 -6.52 -13.16 7.55
C PRO A 60 -7.14 -12.84 6.17
N VAL A 61 -8.40 -12.42 6.17
CA VAL A 61 -9.14 -11.87 5.02
C VAL A 61 -9.23 -10.37 5.19
N TYR A 62 -8.61 -9.66 4.25
CA TYR A 62 -8.63 -8.21 4.22
C TYR A 62 -9.68 -7.72 3.23
N PRO A 63 -10.50 -6.70 3.56
CA PRO A 63 -11.42 -6.12 2.59
C PRO A 63 -10.69 -5.46 1.41
N ALA A 64 -11.30 -5.42 0.23
CA ALA A 64 -10.72 -4.85 -0.99
C ALA A 64 -10.14 -3.43 -0.84
N ARG A 65 -10.71 -2.61 0.07
CA ARG A 65 -10.22 -1.25 0.38
C ARG A 65 -8.78 -1.22 0.94
N TYR A 66 -8.28 -2.33 1.48
CA TYR A 66 -6.90 -2.44 1.94
C TYR A 66 -5.91 -2.45 0.77
N ALA A 67 -6.25 -3.06 -0.37
CA ALA A 67 -5.42 -3.01 -1.57
C ALA A 67 -5.37 -1.60 -2.17
N LEU A 68 -6.47 -0.84 -2.09
CA LEU A 68 -6.48 0.58 -2.45
C LEU A 68 -5.59 1.39 -1.51
N ALA A 69 -5.70 1.17 -0.20
CA ALA A 69 -4.88 1.82 0.81
C ALA A 69 -3.38 1.53 0.64
N GLN A 70 -3.01 0.29 0.29
CA GLN A 70 -1.64 -0.09 -0.08
C GLN A 70 -1.13 0.80 -1.21
N LEU A 71 -1.88 0.92 -2.31
CA LEU A 71 -1.45 1.69 -3.48
C LEU A 71 -1.28 3.18 -3.16
N MET A 72 -2.22 3.77 -2.41
CA MET A 72 -2.12 5.16 -1.97
C MET A 72 -0.91 5.36 -1.06
N GLN A 73 -0.65 4.43 -0.13
CA GLN A 73 0.49 4.53 0.77
C GLN A 73 1.81 4.35 0.01
N ALA A 74 1.91 3.40 -0.92
CA ALA A 74 3.09 3.23 -1.77
C ALA A 74 3.38 4.49 -2.60
N THR A 75 2.34 5.13 -3.14
CA THR A 75 2.45 6.41 -3.85
C THR A 75 2.98 7.51 -2.93
N ASN A 76 2.49 7.59 -1.69
CA ASN A 76 2.98 8.57 -0.70
C ASN A 76 4.45 8.33 -0.33
N LEU A 77 4.85 7.07 -0.13
CA LEU A 77 6.23 6.70 0.17
C LEU A 77 7.19 7.07 -0.97
N TRP A 78 6.78 6.82 -2.22
CA TRP A 78 7.52 7.20 -3.43
C TRP A 78 7.68 8.72 -3.54
N ASN A 79 6.58 9.47 -3.39
CA ASN A 79 6.62 10.92 -3.47
C ASN A 79 7.46 11.53 -2.35
N ALA A 80 7.38 11.00 -1.13
CA ALA A 80 8.18 11.47 0.00
C ALA A 80 9.68 11.31 -0.26
N GLY A 81 10.11 10.21 -0.87
CA GLY A 81 11.51 9.99 -1.26
C GLY A 81 12.00 10.85 -2.41
N ARG A 82 11.11 11.40 -3.24
CA ARG A 82 11.45 12.31 -4.35
C ARG A 82 11.55 13.78 -3.92
N VAL A 83 10.73 14.19 -2.95
CA VAL A 83 10.61 15.60 -2.51
C VAL A 83 11.81 16.05 -1.66
N THR A 84 12.68 15.14 -1.23
CA THR A 84 13.94 15.47 -0.56
C THR A 84 15.05 15.97 -1.50
N SER A 85 14.83 15.96 -2.82
CA SER A 85 15.81 16.38 -3.84
C SER A 85 15.58 17.81 -4.36
N ALA A 86 15.52 18.78 -3.45
CA ALA A 86 15.90 20.15 -3.77
C ALA A 86 17.31 20.39 -3.19
N GLY A 87 18.41 20.05 -3.86
CA GLY A 87 18.58 19.62 -5.24
C GLY A 87 20.00 19.09 -5.46
N ASP A 88 20.26 17.88 -5.00
CA ASP A 88 21.37 17.06 -5.48
C ASP A 88 20.82 15.66 -5.79
N ILE A 89 20.89 15.29 -7.07
CA ILE A 89 20.71 13.91 -7.52
C ILE A 89 22.13 13.36 -7.65
N GLY A 90 22.61 12.73 -6.59
CA GLY A 90 23.93 12.11 -6.59
C GLY A 90 24.37 11.74 -5.18
N ASP A 91 24.61 10.44 -4.98
CA ASP A 91 25.28 9.83 -3.83
C ASP A 91 24.45 9.56 -2.55
N GLY A 92 23.75 8.41 -2.55
CA GLY A 92 23.94 7.47 -1.45
C GLY A 92 23.01 7.49 -0.23
N SER A 93 22.00 8.37 -0.11
CA SER A 93 21.08 8.28 1.06
C SER A 93 19.61 8.58 0.73
N TYR A 94 18.78 7.53 0.69
CA TYR A 94 17.32 7.64 0.70
C TYR A 94 16.88 8.00 2.13
N VAL A 95 16.75 9.30 2.43
CA VAL A 95 16.35 9.77 3.76
C VAL A 95 14.84 9.63 3.92
N PHE A 96 14.41 8.56 4.55
CA PHE A 96 13.00 8.34 4.88
C PHE A 96 12.59 9.23 6.05
N THR A 97 11.76 10.24 5.80
CA THR A 97 11.12 11.01 6.87
C THR A 97 9.82 10.31 7.26
N PRO A 98 9.72 9.66 8.44
CA PRO A 98 8.51 8.96 8.82
C PRO A 98 7.38 9.97 9.02
N ARG A 99 6.42 9.97 8.09
CA ARG A 99 5.17 10.72 8.24
C ARG A 99 4.07 9.77 8.69
N PRO A 100 3.16 10.22 9.58
CA PRO A 100 1.98 9.44 9.90
C PRO A 100 1.19 9.15 8.62
N MET A 101 0.55 7.98 8.56
CA MET A 101 -0.29 7.58 7.43
C MET A 101 -1.37 8.64 7.14
N ASP A 102 -1.60 8.90 5.85
CA ASP A 102 -2.51 9.95 5.41
C ASP A 102 -3.92 9.80 6.02
N LYS A 103 -4.56 10.91 6.40
CA LYS A 103 -5.88 10.89 7.04
C LYS A 103 -6.95 10.24 6.14
N THR A 104 -6.84 10.41 4.83
CA THR A 104 -7.72 9.79 3.83
C THR A 104 -7.57 8.28 3.84
N ILE A 105 -6.32 7.78 3.82
CA ILE A 105 -6.03 6.34 3.88
C ILE A 105 -6.61 5.75 5.17
N ARG A 106 -6.42 6.44 6.30
CA ARG A 106 -6.98 6.05 7.60
C ARG A 106 -8.51 5.97 7.58
N GLY A 107 -9.18 6.95 6.97
CA GLY A 107 -10.64 6.95 6.81
C GLY A 107 -11.16 5.85 5.87
N ILE A 108 -10.39 5.47 4.84
CA ILE A 108 -10.74 4.36 3.93
C ILE A 108 -10.68 3.03 4.67
N ILE A 109 -9.61 2.77 5.42
CA ILE A 109 -9.44 1.48 6.11
C ILE A 109 -10.24 1.39 7.42
N ARG A 110 -10.52 2.53 8.05
CA ARG A 110 -11.30 2.66 9.28
C ARG A 110 -12.38 3.76 9.17
N PRO A 111 -13.45 3.54 8.40
CA PRO A 111 -14.54 4.51 8.27
C PRO A 111 -15.29 4.68 9.60
N GLU A 112 -15.61 5.94 9.95
CA GLU A 112 -16.20 6.32 11.24
C GLU A 112 -17.66 5.83 11.43
N ASP A 113 -18.40 5.59 10.34
CA ASP A 113 -19.79 5.09 10.35
C ASP A 113 -19.90 3.56 10.24
N GLY A 114 -18.83 2.83 10.56
CA GLY A 114 -18.81 1.37 10.54
C GLY A 114 -19.69 0.74 11.62
N LYS A 115 -20.99 0.61 11.37
CA LYS A 115 -21.74 -0.51 11.95
C LYS A 115 -20.94 -1.78 11.61
N PRO A 116 -20.55 -2.59 12.60
CA PRO A 116 -20.00 -3.90 12.34
C PRO A 116 -21.05 -4.70 11.57
N ASP A 117 -20.79 -5.05 10.31
CA ASP A 117 -21.56 -6.07 9.62
C ASP A 117 -21.08 -7.42 10.15
N ILE A 118 -21.70 -7.84 11.26
CA ILE A 118 -21.60 -9.17 11.83
C ILE A 118 -22.81 -9.93 11.31
N GLY A 119 -22.68 -10.45 10.10
CA GLY A 119 -23.54 -11.47 9.52
C GLY A 119 -22.88 -12.83 9.65
#